data_AF-A0A183IRS2-F1
#
_entry.id   AF-A0A183IRS2-F1
#
_cell.length_a   1.000
_cell.length_b   1.000
_cell.length_c   1.000
_cell.angle_alpha   90.00
_cell.angle_beta   90.00
_cell.angle_gamma   90.00
#
_symmetry.space_group_name_H-M   'P 1'
#
loop_
_entity.id
_entity.type
_entity.pdbx_description
1 polymer ?
#
loop_
_entity_poly.entity_id
_entity_poly.type
_entity_poly.pdbx_seq_one_letter_code
_entity_poly.pdbx_strand_id
1 'polypeptide(L)'
;MTNDEPQVVSDEKLSDDEVDDEKDCSQLNTSRGEGSACTICFEPYTSVGSHRVVCLRCGHLFGKKCINRWLAEIRGSRKFCPTCKQPCKRSDIREHFCRGVQVTDNSELHDALQQLEKHRQMAQDKEVQIATLRYKCVQYEESIKVLEAVIEKLKK
;
A
#
# COMPACT_ATOMS: atom_id res chain seq x y z
N MET A 1 -31.05 37.37 -20.00
CA MET A 1 -30.02 38.34 -19.59
C MET A 1 -29.89 38.15 -18.09
N THR A 2 -29.04 37.25 -17.59
CA THR A 2 -27.58 37.20 -17.73
C THR A 2 -27.09 35.75 -17.80
N ASN A 3 -26.03 35.55 -18.57
CA ASN A 3 -25.34 34.27 -18.79
C ASN A 3 -24.49 33.92 -17.56
N ASP A 4 -24.50 32.65 -17.14
CA ASP A 4 -23.41 32.07 -16.36
C ASP A 4 -22.92 30.80 -17.08
N GLU A 5 -21.91 31.04 -17.91
CA GLU A 5 -21.13 30.03 -18.62
C GLU A 5 -20.09 29.46 -17.63
N PRO A 6 -19.99 28.13 -17.42
CA PRO A 6 -18.98 27.59 -16.52
C PRO A 6 -17.61 27.69 -17.18
N GLN A 7 -16.72 28.51 -16.59
CA GLN A 7 -15.35 28.63 -17.05
C GLN A 7 -14.57 27.35 -16.76
N VAL A 8 -14.13 26.70 -17.85
CA VAL A 8 -13.08 25.67 -17.86
C VAL A 8 -11.79 26.28 -17.31
N VAL A 9 -11.33 25.76 -16.18
CA VAL A 9 -10.01 26.11 -15.61
C VAL A 9 -8.92 25.48 -16.48
N SER A 10 -7.98 26.33 -16.89
CA SER A 10 -6.86 26.06 -17.78
C SER A 10 -5.79 25.19 -17.14
N ASP A 11 -5.30 24.20 -17.89
CA ASP A 11 -4.14 23.37 -17.58
C ASP A 11 -2.90 24.22 -17.26
N GLU A 12 -2.45 24.18 -16.01
CA GLU A 12 -1.14 24.70 -15.62
C GLU A 12 -0.04 23.77 -16.18
N LYS A 13 0.79 24.34 -17.05
CA LYS A 13 2.04 23.75 -17.54
C LYS A 13 2.98 23.46 -16.36
N LEU A 14 3.23 22.18 -16.09
CA LEU A 14 4.40 21.74 -15.34
C LEU A 14 5.64 21.90 -16.25
N SER A 15 6.58 22.72 -15.82
CA SER A 15 7.89 22.90 -16.45
C SER A 15 8.77 21.69 -16.15
N ASP A 16 9.30 21.09 -17.22
CA ASP A 16 10.37 20.09 -17.17
C ASP A 16 11.67 20.77 -16.72
N ASP A 17 11.98 20.71 -15.43
CA ASP A 17 13.33 21.01 -14.95
C ASP A 17 14.18 19.73 -15.01
N GLU A 18 15.15 19.77 -15.92
CA GLU A 18 16.22 18.79 -16.12
C GLU A 18 16.99 18.57 -14.82
N VAL A 19 17.13 17.31 -14.38
CA VAL A 19 18.03 16.95 -13.28
C VAL A 19 19.27 16.29 -13.86
N ASP A 20 20.38 17.03 -13.80
CA ASP A 20 21.73 16.60 -14.15
C ASP A 20 22.16 15.39 -13.31
N ASP A 21 22.49 14.29 -14.00
CA ASP A 21 22.88 13.01 -13.41
C ASP A 21 24.41 12.83 -13.53
N GLU A 22 25.18 13.37 -12.59
CA GLU A 22 26.56 12.90 -12.35
C GLU A 22 27.03 13.02 -10.88
N LYS A 23 27.24 11.82 -10.29
CA LYS A 23 28.28 11.43 -9.32
C LYS A 23 28.21 11.94 -7.86
N ASP A 24 27.95 10.99 -6.94
CA ASP A 24 29.04 10.47 -6.08
C ASP A 24 28.72 9.07 -5.54
N CYS A 25 29.64 8.13 -5.79
CA CYS A 25 29.64 6.76 -5.32
C CYS A 25 30.54 6.67 -4.09
N SER A 26 30.12 7.19 -2.93
CA SER A 26 30.89 6.92 -1.70
C SER A 26 30.18 7.06 -0.35
N GLN A 27 28.92 7.49 -0.29
CA GLN A 27 28.28 7.77 1.01
C GLN A 27 26.93 7.06 1.20
N LEU A 28 26.97 5.73 1.27
CA LEU A 28 25.91 4.99 1.99
C LEU A 28 26.19 5.07 3.49
N ASN A 29 26.13 6.28 4.05
CA ASN A 29 25.78 6.43 5.46
C ASN A 29 24.27 6.27 5.57
N THR A 30 23.76 5.08 5.21
CA THR A 30 22.41 4.69 5.57
C THR A 30 22.37 4.71 7.09
N SER A 31 21.50 5.53 7.68
CA SER A 31 21.05 5.30 9.05
C SER A 31 20.88 3.79 9.20
N ARG A 32 21.57 3.17 10.18
CA ARG A 32 21.62 1.72 10.32
C ARG A 32 20.21 1.22 10.52
N GLY A 33 19.56 0.86 9.42
CA GLY A 33 18.13 0.58 9.39
C GLY A 33 17.85 -0.59 10.32
N GLU A 34 16.83 -0.41 11.17
CA GLU A 34 16.18 -1.49 11.89
C GLU A 34 15.85 -2.59 10.86
N GLY A 35 16.52 -3.74 10.95
CA GLY A 35 16.40 -4.85 9.99
C GLY A 35 17.69 -5.25 9.28
N SER A 36 18.78 -4.49 9.40
CA SER A 36 20.10 -4.83 8.83
C SER A 36 21.02 -5.65 9.75
N ALA A 37 20.57 -5.95 10.97
CA ALA A 37 21.34 -6.66 12.00
C ALA A 37 20.61 -7.89 12.53
N CYS A 38 21.39 -8.87 12.99
CA CYS A 38 20.88 -10.08 13.60
C CYS A 38 20.23 -9.79 14.96
N THR A 39 18.98 -10.23 15.16
CA THR A 39 18.25 -10.03 16.42
C THR A 39 18.76 -10.88 17.61
N ILE A 40 19.71 -11.79 17.39
CA ILE A 40 20.32 -12.62 18.45
C ILE A 40 21.59 -11.98 19.02
N CYS A 41 22.46 -11.45 18.15
CA CYS A 41 23.75 -10.90 18.56
C CYS A 41 23.92 -9.41 18.26
N PHE A 42 22.93 -8.79 17.62
CA PHE A 42 22.89 -7.39 17.22
C PHE A 42 24.03 -6.94 16.29
N GLU A 43 24.74 -7.89 15.68
CA GLU A 43 25.77 -7.64 14.67
C GLU A 43 25.14 -7.49 13.27
N PRO A 44 25.69 -6.63 12.38
CA PRO A 44 25.29 -6.55 10.98
C PRO A 44 25.47 -7.89 10.26
N TYR A 45 24.57 -8.20 9.32
CA TYR A 45 24.71 -9.39 8.49
C TYR A 45 25.93 -9.31 7.56
N THR A 46 26.54 -10.45 7.27
CA THR A 46 27.66 -10.54 6.32
C THR A 46 27.20 -11.10 4.98
N SER A 47 27.76 -10.59 3.88
CA SER A 47 27.48 -11.12 2.53
C SER A 47 28.12 -12.50 2.30
N VAL A 48 29.21 -12.79 3.02
CA VAL A 48 29.99 -14.02 2.97
C VAL A 48 30.25 -14.56 4.39
N GLY A 49 30.61 -15.84 4.50
CA GLY A 49 31.00 -16.46 5.76
C GLY A 49 29.86 -17.03 6.58
N SER A 50 30.04 -17.11 7.91
CA SER A 50 29.12 -17.83 8.81
C SER A 50 28.01 -16.96 9.40
N HIS A 51 28.04 -15.64 9.21
CA HIS A 51 27.01 -14.72 9.72
C HIS A 51 26.13 -14.13 8.60
N ARG A 52 25.95 -14.90 7.53
CA ARG A 52 25.00 -14.56 6.47
C ARG A 52 23.57 -14.57 6.99
N VAL A 53 22.74 -13.73 6.38
CA VAL A 53 21.31 -13.66 6.69
C VAL A 53 20.61 -14.96 6.28
N VAL A 54 19.81 -15.50 7.20
CA VAL A 54 18.98 -16.67 7.00
C VAL A 54 17.60 -16.41 7.55
N CYS A 55 16.57 -17.04 6.97
CA CYS A 55 15.24 -17.08 7.56
C CYS A 55 14.93 -18.48 8.12
N LEU A 56 14.01 -18.51 9.09
CA LEU A 56 13.26 -19.72 9.42
C LEU A 56 11.97 -19.78 8.57
N ARG A 57 11.28 -20.92 8.56
CA ARG A 57 9.95 -21.06 7.92
C ARG A 57 8.92 -20.00 8.36
N CYS A 58 9.07 -19.45 9.57
CA CYS A 58 8.23 -18.36 10.07
C CYS A 58 8.57 -16.97 9.52
N GLY A 59 9.52 -16.85 8.59
CA GLY A 59 9.92 -15.58 7.95
C GLY A 59 10.96 -14.75 8.71
N HIS A 60 11.09 -14.92 10.02
CA HIS A 60 12.06 -14.16 10.84
C HIS A 60 13.52 -14.41 10.43
N LEU A 61 14.31 -13.32 10.43
CA LEU A 61 15.69 -13.27 9.97
C LEU A 61 16.70 -13.31 11.11
N PHE A 62 17.78 -14.06 10.90
CA PHE A 62 18.90 -14.22 11.84
C PHE A 62 20.21 -14.40 11.09
N GLY A 63 21.34 -14.28 11.80
CA GLY A 63 22.63 -14.69 11.25
C GLY A 63 22.80 -16.21 11.36
N LYS A 64 23.31 -16.85 10.30
CA LYS A 64 23.44 -18.33 10.21
C LYS A 64 24.13 -18.94 11.43
N LYS A 65 25.28 -18.41 11.88
CA LYS A 65 26.01 -18.88 13.08
C LYS A 65 25.17 -18.78 14.34
N CYS A 66 24.34 -17.73 14.45
CA CYS A 66 23.58 -17.43 15.65
C CYS A 66 22.37 -18.34 15.79
N ILE A 67 21.58 -18.50 14.72
CA ILE A 67 20.42 -19.39 14.79
C ILE A 67 20.82 -20.86 14.93
N ASN A 68 21.94 -21.28 14.29
CA ASN A 68 22.43 -22.64 14.47
C ASN A 68 22.84 -22.93 15.92
N ARG A 69 23.51 -21.97 16.57
CA ARG A 69 23.87 -22.04 17.98
C ARG A 69 22.63 -22.10 18.87
N TRP A 70 21.68 -21.19 18.65
CA TRP A 70 20.41 -21.15 19.37
C TRP A 70 19.67 -22.49 19.36
N LEU A 71 19.54 -23.10 18.19
CA LEU A 71 18.89 -24.41 18.07
C LEU A 71 19.73 -25.55 18.67
N ALA A 72 21.04 -25.40 18.78
CA ALA A 72 21.91 -26.37 19.44
C ALA A 72 21.79 -26.32 20.97
N GLU A 73 21.74 -25.12 21.55
CA GLU A 73 21.80 -24.88 22.99
C GLU A 73 20.50 -25.23 23.73
N ILE A 74 19.33 -25.09 23.08
CA ILE A 74 18.05 -25.44 23.69
C ILE A 74 18.04 -26.94 24.06
N ARG A 75 17.88 -27.27 25.34
CA ARG A 75 17.75 -28.67 25.78
C ARG A 75 16.33 -29.18 25.50
N GLY A 76 16.21 -30.40 24.96
CA GLY A 76 14.94 -31.03 24.63
C GLY A 76 14.62 -31.11 23.13
N SER A 77 13.55 -31.84 22.79
CA SER A 77 13.21 -32.20 21.40
C SER A 77 12.56 -31.08 20.59
N ARG A 78 12.03 -30.03 21.25
CA ARG A 78 11.35 -28.91 20.59
C ARG A 78 12.24 -27.68 20.56
N LYS A 79 12.48 -27.14 19.37
CA LYS A 79 13.19 -25.88 19.17
C LYS A 79 12.22 -24.83 18.64
N PHE A 80 12.46 -23.57 18.96
CA PHE A 80 11.55 -22.48 18.68
C PHE A 80 12.28 -21.26 18.11
N CYS A 81 11.57 -20.50 17.28
CA CYS A 81 12.03 -19.21 16.78
C CYS A 81 12.26 -18.24 17.95
N PRO A 82 13.41 -17.55 18.03
CA PRO A 82 13.68 -16.53 19.05
C PRO A 82 12.65 -15.40 19.07
N THR A 83 12.07 -15.04 17.92
CA THR A 83 11.16 -13.90 17.79
C THR A 83 9.71 -14.27 18.07
N CYS A 84 9.14 -15.23 17.33
CA CYS A 84 7.71 -15.56 17.42
C CYS A 84 7.38 -16.85 18.18
N LYS A 85 8.39 -17.56 18.70
CA LYS A 85 8.25 -18.83 19.43
C LYS A 85 7.56 -19.96 18.64
N GLN A 86 7.40 -19.83 17.32
CA GLN A 86 6.91 -20.93 16.49
C GLN A 86 7.93 -22.08 16.46
N PRO A 87 7.49 -23.35 16.48
CA PRO A 87 8.38 -24.50 16.38
C PRO A 87 9.20 -24.46 15.09
N CYS A 88 10.51 -24.68 15.21
CA CYS A 88 11.41 -24.72 14.05
C CYS A 88 12.44 -25.85 14.19
N LYS A 89 13.00 -26.27 13.05
CA LYS A 89 14.05 -27.30 12.96
C LYS A 89 15.26 -26.74 12.21
N ARG A 90 16.42 -27.41 12.29
CA ARG A 90 17.60 -27.04 11.49
C ARG A 90 17.33 -27.07 9.98
N SER A 91 16.47 -27.98 9.53
CA SER A 91 16.00 -28.07 8.12
C SER A 91 15.20 -26.84 7.67
N ASP A 92 14.71 -26.02 8.60
CA ASP A 92 13.87 -24.87 8.30
C ASP A 92 14.71 -23.61 8.01
N ILE A 93 16.03 -23.69 8.19
CA ILE A 93 16.96 -22.59 7.95
C ILE A 93 17.20 -22.47 6.44
N ARG A 94 16.94 -21.28 5.88
CA ARG A 94 17.17 -20.97 4.47
C ARG A 94 18.09 -19.75 4.37
N GLU A 95 19.18 -19.89 3.62
CA GLU A 95 20.10 -18.79 3.36
C GLU A 95 19.55 -17.82 2.33
N HIS A 96 19.71 -16.53 2.59
CA HIS A 96 19.38 -15.47 1.63
C HIS A 96 20.67 -14.83 1.09
N PHE A 97 20.72 -14.70 -0.23
CA PHE A 97 21.82 -14.07 -0.95
C PHE A 97 21.40 -12.65 -1.35
N CYS A 98 21.29 -11.76 -0.37
CA CYS A 98 20.92 -10.35 -0.58
C CYS A 98 21.99 -9.41 0.02
N ARG A 99 22.09 -8.20 -0.54
CA ARG A 99 22.97 -7.14 -0.02
C ARG A 99 22.41 -6.47 1.23
N GLY A 100 21.09 -6.36 1.31
CA GLY A 100 20.36 -5.84 2.46
C GLY A 100 18.87 -6.07 2.28
N VAL A 101 18.13 -6.18 3.39
CA VAL A 101 16.67 -6.16 3.43
C VAL A 101 16.28 -4.84 4.03
N GLN A 102 15.47 -4.05 3.32
CA GLN A 102 14.94 -2.78 3.80
C GLN A 102 13.42 -2.87 3.82
N VAL A 103 12.83 -2.43 4.93
CA VAL A 103 11.39 -2.37 5.10
C VAL A 103 11.04 -0.90 5.27
N THR A 104 10.23 -0.39 4.36
CA THR A 104 9.67 0.95 4.44
C THR A 104 8.25 0.82 4.96
N ASP A 105 7.94 1.49 6.06
CA ASP A 105 6.56 1.60 6.51
C ASP A 105 5.78 2.43 5.47
N ASN A 106 4.89 1.75 4.75
CA ASN A 106 4.03 2.35 3.74
C ASN A 106 2.56 2.35 4.17
N SER A 107 2.28 2.17 5.47
CA SER A 107 0.92 2.07 6.01
C SER A 107 0.11 3.34 5.73
N GLU A 108 0.67 4.51 6.02
CA GLU A 108 -0.01 5.80 5.78
C GLU A 108 -0.33 6.03 4.29
N LEU A 109 0.63 5.73 3.41
CA LEU A 109 0.44 5.84 1.96
C LEU A 109 -0.63 4.86 1.47
N HIS A 110 -0.62 3.62 1.99
CA HIS A 110 -1.62 2.61 1.66
C HIS A 110 -3.02 3.06 2.07
N ASP A 111 -3.18 3.54 3.30
CA ASP A 111 -4.47 4.01 3.83
C ASP A 111 -4.98 5.24 3.06
N ALA A 112 -4.10 6.18 2.71
CA ALA A 112 -4.46 7.36 1.92
C ALA A 112 -4.96 6.98 0.51
N LEU A 113 -4.26 6.06 -0.18
CA LEU A 113 -4.69 5.57 -1.49
C LEU A 113 -6.03 4.84 -1.43
N GLN A 114 -6.24 4.02 -0.40
CA GLN A 114 -7.51 3.32 -0.20
C GLN A 114 -8.67 4.30 0.05
N GLN A 115 -8.44 5.33 0.87
CA GLN A 115 -9.43 6.38 1.11
C GLN A 115 -9.75 7.13 -0.19
N LEU A 116 -8.74 7.51 -0.96
CA LEU A 116 -8.91 8.21 -2.23
C LEU A 116 -9.76 7.38 -3.21
N GLU A 117 -9.46 6.09 -3.37
CA GLU A 117 -10.22 5.20 -4.24
C GLU A 117 -11.68 5.07 -3.78
N LYS A 118 -11.90 4.91 -2.48
CA LYS A 118 -13.25 4.87 -1.91
C LYS A 118 -14.02 6.17 -2.16
N HIS A 119 -13.38 7.32 -1.96
CA HIS A 119 -13.98 8.62 -2.22
C HIS A 119 -14.30 8.80 -3.71
N ARG A 120 -13.41 8.35 -4.61
CA ARG A 120 -13.63 8.36 -6.05
C ARG A 120 -14.84 7.52 -6.45
N GLN A 121 -14.94 6.29 -5.94
CA GLN A 121 -16.09 5.42 -6.21
C GLN A 121 -17.39 6.04 -5.69
N MET A 122 -17.39 6.55 -4.46
CA MET A 122 -18.57 7.22 -3.89
C MET A 122 -19.00 8.44 -4.69
N ALA A 123 -18.06 9.20 -5.25
CA ALA A 123 -18.36 10.34 -6.12
C ALA A 123 -19.01 9.88 -7.43
N GLN A 124 -18.47 8.86 -8.08
CA GLN A 124 -19.03 8.28 -9.31
C GLN A 124 -20.44 7.71 -9.08
N ASP A 125 -20.65 6.97 -8.00
CA ASP A 125 -21.96 6.40 -7.67
C ASP A 125 -23.02 7.48 -7.48
N LYS A 126 -22.66 8.56 -6.77
CA LYS A 126 -23.53 9.73 -6.60
C LYS A 126 -23.82 10.41 -7.93
N GLU A 127 -22.83 10.55 -8.81
CA GLU A 127 -23.01 11.16 -10.12
C GLU A 127 -24.00 10.37 -10.98
N VAL A 128 -23.87 9.04 -11.00
CA VAL A 128 -24.81 8.12 -11.67
C VAL A 128 -26.21 8.23 -11.06
N GLN A 129 -26.30 8.30 -9.72
CA GLN A 129 -27.58 8.41 -9.02
C GLN A 129 -28.27 9.75 -9.30
N ILE A 130 -27.51 10.84 -9.35
CA ILE A 130 -27.99 12.18 -9.75
C ILE A 130 -28.50 12.15 -11.19
N ALA A 131 -27.75 11.56 -12.13
CA ALA A 131 -28.19 11.43 -13.52
C ALA A 131 -29.50 10.65 -13.63
N THR A 132 -29.63 9.55 -12.87
CA THR A 132 -30.84 8.72 -12.81
C THR A 132 -32.03 9.49 -12.25
N LEU A 133 -31.84 10.25 -11.16
CA LEU A 133 -32.91 11.05 -10.56
C LEU A 133 -33.35 12.18 -11.49
N ARG A 134 -32.41 12.87 -12.15
CA ARG A 134 -32.72 13.90 -13.16
C ARG A 134 -33.58 13.34 -14.29
N TYR A 135 -33.22 12.17 -14.82
CA TYR A 135 -34.02 11.47 -15.83
C TYR A 135 -35.45 11.19 -15.34
N LYS A 136 -35.61 10.66 -14.12
CA LYS A 136 -36.92 10.40 -13.53
C LYS A 136 -37.76 11.67 -13.33
N CYS A 137 -37.16 12.77 -12.90
CA CYS A 137 -37.86 14.04 -12.77
C CYS A 137 -38.45 14.51 -14.10
N VAL A 138 -37.67 14.47 -15.18
CA VAL A 138 -38.15 14.83 -16.53
C VAL A 138 -39.33 13.95 -16.95
N GLN A 139 -39.25 12.63 -16.72
CA GLN A 139 -40.34 11.70 -17.03
C GLN A 139 -41.62 11.98 -16.22
N TYR A 140 -41.49 12.34 -14.95
CA TYR A 140 -42.64 12.73 -14.14
C TYR A 140 -43.23 14.08 -14.57
N GLU A 141 -42.40 15.06 -14.94
CA GLU A 141 -42.88 16.34 -15.49
C GLU A 141 -43.68 16.15 -16.78
N GLU A 142 -43.22 15.28 -17.69
CA GLU A 142 -43.97 14.90 -18.90
C GLU A 142 -45.30 14.24 -18.56
N SER A 143 -45.29 13.30 -17.61
CA SER A 143 -46.50 12.60 -17.15
C SER A 143 -47.52 13.56 -16.54
N ILE A 144 -47.07 14.53 -15.73
CA ILE A 144 -47.92 15.56 -15.12
C ILE A 144 -48.59 16.40 -16.21
N LYS A 145 -47.83 16.89 -17.20
CA LYS A 145 -48.38 17.67 -18.32
C LYS A 145 -49.48 16.91 -19.08
N VAL A 146 -49.28 15.62 -19.31
CA VAL A 146 -50.29 14.77 -19.97
C VAL A 146 -51.56 14.65 -19.13
N LEU A 147 -51.42 14.39 -17.83
CA LEU A 147 -52.56 14.28 -16.92
C LEU A 147 -53.34 15.58 -16.80
N GLU A 148 -52.66 16.72 -16.70
CA GLU A 148 -53.29 18.05 -16.69
C GLU A 148 -54.12 18.30 -17.95
N ALA A 149 -53.59 17.94 -19.13
CA ALA A 149 -54.30 18.07 -20.39
C ALA A 149 -55.56 17.17 -20.45
N VAL A 150 -55.53 15.98 -19.83
CA VAL A 150 -56.70 15.10 -19.72
C VAL A 150 -57.75 15.70 -18.79
N ILE A 151 -57.34 16.24 -17.64
CA ILE A 151 -58.24 16.87 -16.67
C ILE A 151 -58.97 18.07 -17.32
N GLU A 152 -58.26 18.92 -18.06
CA GLU A 152 -58.86 20.05 -18.78
C GLU A 152 -59.91 19.62 -19.82
N LYS A 153 -59.71 18.47 -20.47
CA LYS A 153 -60.70 17.92 -21.41
C LYS A 153 -61.95 17.40 -20.71
N LEU A 154 -61.81 16.82 -19.51
CA LEU A 154 -62.93 16.26 -18.75
C LEU A 154 -63.76 17.32 -18.01
N LYS A 155 -63.22 18.53 -17.82
CA LYS A 155 -63.93 19.66 -17.20
C LYS A 155 -64.86 20.41 -18.16
N LYS A 156 -64.84 20.10 -19.46
CA LYS A 156 -65.73 20.66 -20.50
C LYS A 156 -66.92 19.74 -20.73
#